data_AF-A0A1U8YKD3-F1
#
_entry.id   AF-A0A1U8YKD3-F1
#
_cell.length_a   1.000
_cell.length_b   1.000
_cell.length_c   1.000
_cell.angle_alpha   90.00
_cell.angle_beta   90.00
_cell.angle_gamma   90.00
#
_symmetry.space_group_name_H-M   'P 1'
#
loop_
_entity.id
_entity.type
_entity.pdbx_description
1 polymer ?
#
loop_
_entity_poly.entity_id
_entity_poly.type
_entity_poly.pdbx_seq_one_letter_code
_entity_poly.pdbx_strand_id
1 'polypeptide(L)'
;TSSSSPDADSLITSTTLSPTSNETDAARASIKEQLAKLTESCKTSSQANSDDAKIIETESVPKTEGEKCFLQCVYGGLGIVKHDQFSVEGAKLLAQKRFGSFPEELEKANQLIETCSKEA
;
A
#
# COMPACT_ATOMS: atom_id res chain seq x y z
N THR A 1 -27.47 52.61 19.71
CA THR A 1 -26.94 51.25 19.89
C THR A 1 -26.83 50.60 18.52
N SER A 2 -25.72 49.92 18.30
CA SER A 2 -25.19 49.17 17.14
C SER A 2 -26.21 48.46 16.23
N SER A 3 -25.91 47.97 15.02
CA SER A 3 -24.88 48.16 13.97
C SER A 3 -25.28 47.21 12.81
N SER A 4 -25.09 47.66 11.57
CA SER A 4 -24.73 46.99 10.29
C SER A 4 -25.04 45.51 9.98
N SER A 5 -25.51 45.26 8.74
CA SER A 5 -25.28 44.04 7.91
C SER A 5 -24.23 44.36 6.81
N PRO A 6 -23.81 43.45 5.89
CA PRO A 6 -23.72 41.97 5.86
C PRO A 6 -22.28 41.49 5.51
N ASP A 7 -21.96 40.18 5.54
CA ASP A 7 -20.95 39.57 4.66
C ASP A 7 -21.10 38.03 4.58
N ALA A 8 -20.84 37.52 3.39
CA ALA A 8 -20.97 36.15 2.96
C ALA A 8 -19.63 35.38 3.10
N ASP A 9 -19.77 34.06 3.00
CA ASP A 9 -18.78 33.09 2.54
C ASP A 9 -17.85 32.43 3.57
N SER A 10 -17.70 31.12 3.33
CA SER A 10 -16.67 30.23 3.85
C SER A 10 -16.85 29.69 5.26
N LEU A 11 -17.73 28.70 5.38
CA LEU A 11 -17.40 27.44 6.07
C LEU A 11 -18.10 26.30 5.33
N ILE A 12 -17.49 25.90 4.21
CA ILE A 12 -17.50 24.50 3.81
C ILE A 12 -16.87 23.73 4.96
N THR A 13 -17.71 23.28 5.89
CA THR A 13 -17.38 22.17 6.77
C THR A 13 -17.19 20.98 5.84
N SER A 14 -15.94 20.81 5.38
CA SER A 14 -15.46 19.62 4.70
C SER A 14 -15.93 18.46 5.54
N THR A 15 -16.99 17.82 5.06
CA THR A 15 -17.50 16.58 5.61
C THR A 15 -16.42 15.58 5.27
N THR A 16 -15.44 15.45 6.15
CA THR A 16 -14.59 14.27 6.22
C THR A 16 -15.56 13.12 6.46
N LEU A 17 -16.00 12.51 5.36
CA LEU A 17 -16.69 11.25 5.35
C LEU A 17 -15.70 10.26 5.95
N SER A 18 -15.79 10.06 7.26
CA SER A 18 -15.18 8.91 7.92
C SER A 18 -15.66 7.68 7.16
N PRO A 19 -14.75 6.88 6.58
CA PRO A 19 -15.16 5.65 5.93
C PRO A 19 -15.83 4.77 6.98
N THR A 20 -16.96 4.17 6.62
CA THR A 20 -17.63 3.23 7.51
C THR A 20 -16.65 2.09 7.82
N SER A 21 -16.52 1.74 9.10
CA SER A 21 -15.49 0.82 9.62
C SER A 21 -15.54 -0.60 9.04
N ASN A 22 -16.60 -0.95 8.30
CA ASN A 22 -16.79 -2.27 7.71
C ASN A 22 -16.21 -2.42 6.29
N GLU A 23 -16.20 -1.37 5.47
CA GLU A 23 -15.70 -1.46 4.10
C GLU A 23 -14.16 -1.40 4.04
N THR A 24 -13.56 -0.67 4.98
CA THR A 24 -12.12 -0.52 5.16
C THR A 24 -11.44 -1.81 5.61
N ASP A 25 -12.09 -2.57 6.49
CA ASP A 25 -11.59 -3.83 7.02
C ASP A 25 -11.55 -4.90 5.92
N ALA A 26 -12.58 -4.93 5.07
CA ALA A 26 -12.67 -5.88 3.95
C ALA A 26 -11.55 -5.69 2.91
N ALA A 27 -11.22 -4.44 2.56
CA ALA A 27 -10.17 -4.16 1.59
C ALA A 27 -8.77 -4.55 2.11
N ARG A 28 -8.46 -4.19 3.37
CA ARG A 28 -7.22 -4.60 4.03
C ARG A 28 -7.15 -6.12 4.24
N ALA A 29 -8.26 -6.76 4.59
CA ALA A 29 -8.36 -8.21 4.73
C ALA A 29 -8.12 -8.93 3.39
N SER A 30 -8.69 -8.43 2.28
CA SER A 30 -8.45 -8.98 0.95
C SER A 30 -6.97 -8.92 0.55
N ILE A 31 -6.29 -7.81 0.84
CA ILE A 31 -4.84 -7.69 0.60
C ILE A 31 -4.06 -8.67 1.49
N LYS A 32 -4.44 -8.83 2.76
CA LYS A 32 -3.82 -9.80 3.66
C LYS A 32 -3.99 -11.25 3.18
N GLU A 33 -5.16 -11.60 2.67
CA GLU A 33 -5.43 -12.92 2.08
C GLU A 33 -4.59 -13.13 0.81
N GLN A 34 -4.51 -12.13 -0.07
CA GLN A 34 -3.66 -12.17 -1.26
C GLN A 34 -2.19 -12.36 -0.88
N LEU A 35 -1.70 -11.62 0.13
CA LEU A 35 -0.35 -11.75 0.64
C LEU A 35 -0.09 -13.16 1.18
N ALA A 36 -1.01 -13.73 1.96
CA ALA A 36 -0.87 -15.09 2.49
C ALA A 36 -0.79 -16.15 1.37
N LYS A 37 -1.63 -16.05 0.34
CA LYS A 37 -1.58 -16.93 -0.83
C LYS A 37 -0.25 -16.79 -1.58
N LEU A 38 0.22 -15.56 -1.76
CA LEU A 38 1.49 -15.30 -2.44
C LEU A 38 2.67 -15.84 -1.63
N THR A 39 2.68 -15.64 -0.31
CA THR A 39 3.69 -16.21 0.60
C THR A 39 3.81 -17.72 0.41
N GLU A 40 2.69 -18.46 0.42
CA GLU A 40 2.72 -19.91 0.21
C GLU A 40 3.19 -20.28 -1.21
N SER A 41 2.72 -19.57 -2.24
CA SER A 41 3.16 -19.83 -3.62
C SER A 41 4.65 -19.54 -3.82
N CYS A 42 5.17 -18.46 -3.22
CA CYS A 42 6.54 -18.03 -3.36
C CYS A 42 7.52 -18.88 -2.54
N LYS A 43 7.07 -19.46 -1.41
CA LYS A 43 7.85 -20.49 -0.69
C LYS A 43 8.13 -21.72 -1.57
N THR A 44 7.23 -22.05 -2.51
CA THR A 44 7.39 -23.22 -3.39
C THR A 44 8.06 -22.90 -4.72
N SER A 45 7.93 -21.65 -5.21
CA SER A 45 8.43 -21.24 -6.52
C SER A 45 9.76 -20.48 -6.49
N SER A 46 10.16 -19.90 -5.35
CA SER A 46 11.41 -19.15 -5.24
C SER A 46 12.54 -20.01 -4.72
N GLN A 47 13.78 -19.59 -4.98
CA GLN A 47 14.98 -20.21 -4.42
C GLN A 47 15.16 -19.91 -2.92
N ALA A 48 14.18 -19.22 -2.31
CA ALA A 48 14.20 -18.86 -0.91
C ALA A 48 13.88 -20.06 -0.02
N ASN A 49 14.55 -20.18 1.11
CA ASN A 49 14.23 -21.18 2.11
C ASN A 49 13.02 -20.72 2.96
N SER A 50 12.47 -21.61 3.78
CA SER A 50 11.32 -21.28 4.63
C SER A 50 11.58 -20.16 5.64
N ASP A 51 12.84 -19.89 6.01
CA ASP A 51 13.19 -18.81 6.93
C ASP A 51 13.19 -17.44 6.25
N ASP A 52 13.55 -17.36 4.97
CA ASP A 52 13.51 -16.11 4.19
C ASP A 52 12.08 -15.53 4.10
N ALA A 53 11.06 -16.39 4.15
CA ALA A 53 9.66 -15.97 4.11
C ALA A 53 9.22 -15.14 5.33
N LYS A 54 9.97 -15.20 6.43
CA LYS A 54 9.70 -14.41 7.65
C LYS A 54 9.89 -12.90 7.43
N ILE A 55 10.58 -12.49 6.36
CA ILE A 55 10.75 -11.08 5.99
C ILE A 55 9.41 -10.33 5.83
N ILE A 56 8.33 -11.04 5.45
CA ILE A 56 6.97 -10.47 5.35
C ILE A 56 6.37 -10.14 6.71
N GLU A 57 6.76 -10.85 7.76
CA GLU A 57 6.24 -10.63 9.12
C GLU A 57 6.94 -9.45 9.81
N THR A 58 8.20 -9.20 9.44
CA THR A 58 9.05 -8.21 10.11
C THR A 58 9.09 -6.86 9.38
N GLU A 59 8.48 -6.75 8.20
CA GLU A 59 8.52 -5.56 7.33
C GLU A 59 9.93 -4.96 7.17
N SER A 60 10.95 -5.83 7.20
CA SER A 60 12.35 -5.45 7.21
C SER A 60 12.91 -5.29 5.80
N VAL A 61 13.97 -4.49 5.66
CA VAL A 61 14.75 -4.47 4.42
C VAL A 61 15.46 -5.82 4.25
N PRO A 62 15.33 -6.49 3.09
CA PRO A 62 15.96 -7.79 2.86
C PRO A 62 17.49 -7.67 2.88
N LYS A 63 18.13 -8.55 3.64
CA LYS A 63 19.58 -8.62 3.87
C LYS A 63 20.22 -9.76 3.08
N THR A 64 19.51 -10.88 2.91
CA THR A 64 20.00 -12.06 2.18
C THR A 64 19.52 -12.05 0.73
N GLU A 65 20.19 -12.82 -0.13
CA GLU A 65 19.71 -13.05 -1.50
C GLU A 65 18.38 -13.81 -1.52
N GLY A 66 18.19 -14.77 -0.61
CA GLY A 66 16.93 -15.50 -0.45
C GLY A 66 15.75 -14.60 -0.13
N GLU A 67 15.91 -13.66 0.82
CA GLU A 67 14.89 -12.66 1.18
C GLU A 67 14.55 -11.74 0.00
N LYS A 68 15.55 -11.33 -0.80
CA LYS A 68 15.34 -10.52 -2.01
C LYS A 68 14.55 -11.30 -3.07
N CYS A 69 14.95 -12.53 -3.35
CA CYS A 69 14.26 -13.40 -4.31
C CYS A 69 12.81 -13.69 -3.87
N PHE A 70 12.60 -13.92 -2.58
CA PHE A 70 11.27 -14.13 -2.02
C PHE A 70 10.39 -12.88 -2.19
N LEU A 71 10.90 -11.70 -1.84
CA LEU A 71 10.16 -10.44 -2.01
C LEU A 71 9.92 -10.11 -3.48
N GLN A 72 10.86 -10.41 -4.38
CA GLN A 72 10.63 -10.25 -5.82
C GLN A 72 9.44 -11.09 -6.31
N CYS A 73 9.34 -12.35 -5.86
CA CYS A 73 8.19 -13.21 -6.19
C CYS A 73 6.87 -12.62 -5.67
N VAL A 74 6.84 -12.21 -4.39
CA VAL A 74 5.62 -11.66 -3.78
C VAL A 74 5.22 -10.34 -4.43
N TYR A 75 6.18 -9.44 -4.63
CA TYR A 75 5.94 -8.15 -5.29
C TYR A 75 5.55 -8.28 -6.76
N GLY A 76 6.05 -9.30 -7.46
CA GLY A 76 5.57 -9.67 -8.79
C GLY A 76 4.11 -10.09 -8.76
N GLY A 77 3.72 -10.95 -7.81
CA GLY A 77 2.33 -11.37 -7.62
C GLY A 77 1.37 -10.25 -7.22
N LEU A 78 1.86 -9.24 -6.50
CA LEU A 78 1.11 -8.02 -6.16
C LEU A 78 1.13 -6.97 -7.30
N GLY A 79 1.89 -7.21 -8.36
CA GLY A 79 2.05 -6.29 -9.49
C GLY A 79 2.93 -5.06 -9.21
N ILE A 80 3.59 -5.00 -8.04
CA ILE A 80 4.54 -3.92 -7.68
C ILE A 80 5.83 -4.05 -8.49
N VAL A 81 6.18 -5.28 -8.89
CA VAL A 81 7.27 -5.55 -9.83
C VAL A 81 6.66 -6.07 -11.14
N LYS A 82 7.05 -5.47 -12.27
CA LYS A 82 6.69 -5.93 -13.62
C LYS A 82 7.94 -5.85 -14.50
N HIS A 83 8.23 -6.90 -15.27
CA HIS A 83 9.44 -7.00 -16.10
C HIS A 83 10.72 -6.69 -15.30
N ASP A 84 10.82 -7.25 -14.09
CA ASP A 84 11.93 -7.09 -13.14
C ASP A 84 12.23 -5.63 -12.73
N GLN A 85 11.26 -4.73 -12.93
CA GLN A 85 11.34 -3.32 -12.56
C GLN A 85 10.19 -2.91 -11.66
N PHE A 86 10.44 -1.88 -10.85
CA PHE A 86 9.40 -1.27 -10.03
C PHE A 86 8.28 -0.70 -10.92
N SER A 87 7.06 -1.15 -10.69
CA SER A 87 5.86 -0.70 -11.38
C SER A 87 5.16 0.38 -10.56
N VAL A 88 5.37 1.64 -10.92
CA VAL A 88 4.66 2.78 -10.32
C VAL A 88 3.15 2.58 -10.42
N GLU A 89 2.67 2.14 -11.58
CA GLU A 89 1.26 1.84 -11.82
C GLU A 89 0.74 0.76 -10.86
N GLY A 90 1.44 -0.39 -10.77
CA GLY A 90 1.03 -1.49 -9.91
C GLY A 90 1.09 -1.13 -8.43
N ALA A 91 2.10 -0.37 -8.01
CA ALA A 91 2.21 0.13 -6.65
C ALA A 91 1.07 1.10 -6.30
N LYS A 92 0.70 2.02 -7.21
CA LYS A 92 -0.43 2.95 -7.01
C LYS A 92 -1.77 2.21 -6.96
N LEU A 93 -1.96 1.18 -7.79
CA LEU A 93 -3.16 0.33 -7.75
C LEU A 93 -3.28 -0.42 -6.41
N LEU A 94 -2.19 -0.98 -5.90
CA LEU A 94 -2.18 -1.63 -4.59
C LEU A 94 -2.43 -0.64 -3.46
N ALA A 95 -1.81 0.55 -3.51
CA ALA A 95 -2.02 1.62 -2.54
C ALA A 95 -3.49 2.06 -2.50
N GLN A 96 -4.12 2.26 -3.67
CA GLN A 96 -5.54 2.58 -3.75
C GLN A 96 -6.41 1.47 -3.16
N LYS A 97 -6.09 0.20 -3.43
CA LYS A 97 -6.85 -0.93 -2.87
C LYS A 97 -6.70 -1.03 -1.35
N ARG A 98 -5.50 -0.77 -0.80
CA ARG A 98 -5.22 -0.90 0.64
C ARG A 98 -5.66 0.32 1.45
N PHE A 99 -5.48 1.52 0.89
CA PHE A 99 -5.62 2.79 1.59
C PHE A 99 -6.66 3.72 0.94
N GLY A 100 -7.44 3.28 -0.05
CA GLY A 100 -8.39 4.14 -0.78
C GLY A 100 -9.41 4.87 0.09
N SER A 101 -9.72 4.31 1.25
CA SER A 101 -10.60 4.91 2.25
C SER A 101 -9.86 5.76 3.31
N PHE A 102 -8.54 5.79 3.28
CA PHE A 102 -7.66 6.44 4.26
C PHE A 102 -6.80 7.50 3.53
N PRO A 103 -7.33 8.71 3.29
CA PRO A 103 -6.70 9.67 2.39
C PRO A 103 -5.27 10.04 2.82
N GLU A 104 -5.02 10.20 4.12
CA GLU A 104 -3.67 10.49 4.63
C GLU A 104 -2.67 9.34 4.43
N GLU A 105 -3.12 8.09 4.61
CA GLU A 105 -2.27 6.91 4.38
C GLU A 105 -2.03 6.69 2.89
N LEU A 106 -3.04 6.92 2.05
CA LEU A 106 -2.93 6.85 0.60
C LEU A 106 -1.96 7.92 0.07
N GLU A 107 -2.04 9.15 0.59
CA GLU A 107 -1.11 10.22 0.23
C GLU A 107 0.33 9.83 0.58
N LYS A 108 0.58 9.35 1.80
CA LYS A 108 1.91 8.88 2.23
C LYS A 108 2.41 7.72 1.37
N ALA A 109 1.55 6.76 1.06
CA ALA A 109 1.89 5.65 0.18
C ALA A 109 2.28 6.15 -1.23
N ASN A 110 1.53 7.10 -1.79
CA ASN A 110 1.84 7.70 -3.09
C ASN A 110 3.16 8.48 -3.08
N GLN A 111 3.42 9.27 -2.04
CA GLN A 111 4.70 9.98 -1.87
C GLN A 111 5.89 9.02 -1.81
N LEU A 112 5.74 7.90 -1.09
CA LEU A 112 6.78 6.87 -1.01
C LEU A 112 7.00 6.22 -2.39
N ILE A 113 5.93 5.87 -3.10
CA ILE A 113 6.01 5.30 -4.46
C ILE A 113 6.76 6.24 -5.41
N GLU A 114 6.48 7.53 -5.35
CA GLU A 114 7.15 8.55 -6.19
C GLU A 114 8.60 8.78 -5.80
N THR A 115 8.96 8.52 -4.55
CA THR A 115 10.35 8.54 -4.10
C THR A 115 11.07 7.31 -4.65
N CYS A 116 10.52 6.11 -4.44
CA CYS A 116 11.09 4.86 -4.95
C CYS A 116 11.20 4.84 -6.49
N SER A 117 10.31 5.52 -7.22
CA SER A 117 10.40 5.58 -8.69
C SER A 117 11.56 6.43 -9.21
N LYS A 118 12.25 7.17 -8.34
CA LYS A 118 13.43 7.99 -8.67
C LYS A 118 14.74 7.32 -8.26
N GLU A 119 14.66 6.27 -7.44
CA GLU A 119 15.80 5.44 -7.07
C GLU A 119 16.01 4.41 -8.19
N ALA A 120 17.00 4.63 -9.04
CA ALA A 120 17.37 3.75 -10.16
C ALA A 120 18.89 3.65 -10.29
#